data_AF-A0AAD0K7T5-F1
#
_entry.id   AF-A0AAD0K7T5-F1
#
_cell.length_a   1.000
_cell.length_b   1.000
_cell.length_c   1.000
_cell.angle_alpha   90.00
_cell.angle_beta   90.00
_cell.angle_gamma   90.00
#
_symmetry.space_group_name_H-M   'P 1'
#
loop_
_entity.id
_entity.type
_entity.pdbx_description
1 polymer ?
#
loop_
_entity_poly.entity_id
_entity_poly.type
_entity_poly.pdbx_seq_one_letter_code
_entity_poly.pdbx_strand_id
1 'polypeptide(L)'
;MAHHRSSGGESIRSRGVSRGVVAALLSILLVAAVVVTWRDLGDRIDRQAEQAAAQCVEGRESVPIIADPDIAPGLAAVARNFGATNPVVRDKCVTVDVRPGDAKITLDGLSGSWDTESMGAHPAAWVPQSSVWSADLAAAKPDAIEGNTRSLVSTPVVLAVSPELDTALHGRLDWSQIPTLQRRDNSLTDFGLQGWGSLRMAMPIGAQSDASALAAQAVATRVTRTTGPLTTTDAESPRVSSSVRAMLEGAPLSPDGTPQGAATTIADAPDAARAPIHVVPITEQRLFQMTRDDDRARLAELIPSGPTPIADYPVIRLSGPEVTESATDAVAEFIQFASEPEQLRLLTELGFRGDAPMPAATPTVTFPRTPNPMPTPEDGAIVAINRLVYGPASVPASSTAASVPSGTAGG
;
A
#
# COMPACT_ATOMS: atom_id res chain seq x y z
N MET A 1 -91.75 -82.16 0.63
CA MET A 1 -90.29 -82.26 0.95
C MET A 1 -89.65 -81.00 0.38
N ALA A 2 -89.42 -79.94 1.16
CA ALA A 2 -88.39 -79.75 2.20
C ALA A 2 -87.01 -79.32 1.64
N HIS A 3 -86.65 -78.07 1.96
CA HIS A 3 -85.35 -77.47 2.30
C HIS A 3 -84.20 -77.20 1.29
N HIS A 4 -83.79 -75.91 1.31
CA HIS A 4 -82.49 -75.21 1.19
C HIS A 4 -81.21 -75.94 0.71
N ARG A 5 -80.40 -75.25 -0.12
CA ARG A 5 -79.16 -74.53 0.31
C ARG A 5 -78.43 -73.84 -0.87
N SER A 6 -77.69 -72.79 -0.52
CA SER A 6 -76.87 -71.88 -1.34
C SER A 6 -75.46 -72.38 -1.67
N SER A 7 -74.90 -71.93 -2.80
CA SER A 7 -73.47 -71.69 -3.07
C SER A 7 -73.39 -70.73 -4.28
N GLY A 8 -72.67 -69.61 -4.35
CA GLY A 8 -71.39 -69.22 -3.76
C GLY A 8 -70.40 -68.95 -4.92
N GLY A 9 -70.07 -67.68 -5.22
CA GLY A 9 -69.22 -67.32 -6.37
C GLY A 9 -68.98 -65.82 -6.55
N GLU A 10 -68.24 -65.24 -5.61
CA GLU A 10 -67.29 -64.12 -5.73
C GLU A 10 -67.58 -62.89 -6.62
N SER A 11 -68.04 -61.80 -6.00
CA SER A 11 -67.90 -60.44 -6.55
C SER A 11 -66.71 -59.72 -5.91
N ILE A 12 -65.77 -59.30 -6.76
CA ILE A 12 -64.62 -58.48 -6.36
C ILE A 12 -65.15 -57.13 -5.84
N ARG A 13 -65.02 -56.91 -4.53
CA ARG A 13 -65.25 -55.60 -3.92
C ARG A 13 -64.21 -54.61 -4.43
N SER A 14 -64.63 -53.69 -5.30
CA SER A 14 -63.90 -52.45 -5.53
C SER A 14 -63.94 -51.62 -4.23
N ARG A 15 -62.82 -51.60 -3.50
CA ARG A 15 -62.60 -50.70 -2.36
C ARG A 15 -62.74 -49.25 -2.85
N GLY A 16 -63.79 -48.57 -2.41
CA GLY A 16 -63.97 -47.14 -2.66
C GLY A 16 -62.83 -46.34 -2.04
N VAL A 17 -62.04 -45.67 -2.87
CA VAL A 17 -61.05 -44.70 -2.41
C VAL A 17 -61.81 -43.55 -1.75
N SER A 18 -61.49 -43.28 -0.48
CA SER A 18 -62.07 -42.18 0.28
C SER A 18 -61.89 -40.87 -0.49
N ARG A 19 -63.01 -40.21 -0.83
CA ARG A 19 -63.03 -38.90 -1.49
C ARG A 19 -62.20 -37.85 -0.74
N GLY A 20 -62.03 -37.99 0.58
CA GLY A 20 -61.18 -37.13 1.39
C GLY A 20 -59.68 -37.31 1.14
N VAL A 21 -59.23 -38.54 0.85
CA VAL A 21 -57.82 -38.82 0.52
C VAL A 21 -57.47 -38.26 -0.87
N VAL A 22 -58.40 -38.37 -1.82
CA VAL A 22 -58.23 -37.79 -3.17
C VAL A 22 -58.16 -36.26 -3.09
N ALA A 23 -59.04 -35.63 -2.30
CA ALA A 23 -59.01 -34.18 -2.11
C ALA A 23 -57.70 -33.70 -1.46
N ALA A 24 -57.20 -34.41 -0.44
CA ALA A 24 -55.93 -34.09 0.22
C ALA A 24 -54.71 -34.25 -0.72
N LEU A 25 -54.68 -35.31 -1.53
CA LEU A 25 -53.62 -35.50 -2.52
C LEU A 25 -53.64 -34.42 -3.60
N LEU A 26 -54.83 -34.01 -4.06
CA LEU A 26 -54.97 -32.93 -5.04
C LEU A 26 -54.49 -31.59 -4.47
N SER A 27 -54.84 -31.25 -3.23
CA SER A 27 -54.36 -30.01 -2.61
C SER A 27 -52.85 -30.03 -2.37
N ILE A 28 -52.26 -31.17 -1.98
CA ILE A 28 -50.80 -31.32 -1.89
C ILE A 28 -50.13 -31.10 -3.26
N LEU A 29 -50.68 -31.70 -4.32
CA LEU A 29 -50.18 -31.51 -5.69
C LEU A 29 -50.28 -30.05 -6.13
N LEU A 30 -51.36 -29.36 -5.77
CA LEU A 30 -51.58 -27.96 -6.13
C LEU A 30 -50.60 -27.05 -5.39
N VAL A 31 -50.37 -27.29 -4.10
CA VAL A 31 -49.36 -26.56 -3.32
C VAL A 31 -47.95 -26.84 -3.85
N ALA A 32 -47.62 -28.09 -4.19
CA ALA A 32 -46.34 -28.43 -4.79
C ALA A 32 -46.13 -27.73 -6.15
N ALA A 33 -47.16 -27.70 -6.99
CA ALA A 33 -47.12 -26.99 -8.28
C ALA A 33 -46.91 -25.48 -8.09
N VAL A 34 -47.60 -24.86 -7.12
CA VAL A 34 -47.42 -23.44 -6.80
C VAL A 34 -45.99 -23.17 -6.32
N VAL A 35 -45.44 -24.01 -5.45
CA VAL A 35 -44.08 -23.88 -4.92
C VAL A 35 -43.02 -24.05 -6.01
N VAL A 36 -43.20 -25.01 -6.93
CA VAL A 36 -42.29 -25.21 -8.07
C VAL A 36 -42.36 -24.02 -9.04
N THR A 37 -43.56 -23.52 -9.33
CA THR A 37 -43.74 -22.33 -10.18
C THR A 37 -43.13 -21.07 -9.52
N TRP A 38 -43.23 -20.94 -8.19
CA TRP A 38 -42.63 -19.84 -7.45
C TRP A 38 -41.10 -19.90 -7.44
N ARG A 39 -40.53 -21.11 -7.34
CA ARG A 39 -39.09 -21.34 -7.47
C ARG A 39 -38.59 -21.06 -8.89
N ASP A 40 -39.26 -21.55 -9.93
CA ASP A 40 -38.88 -21.26 -11.32
C ASP A 40 -38.99 -19.76 -11.66
N LEU A 41 -39.97 -19.05 -11.06
CA LEU A 41 -40.08 -17.61 -11.20
C LEU A 41 -38.95 -16.87 -10.48
N GLY A 42 -38.56 -17.31 -9.28
CA GLY A 42 -37.38 -16.82 -8.57
C GLY A 42 -36.09 -17.04 -9.39
N ASP A 43 -35.88 -18.27 -9.86
CA ASP A 43 -34.71 -18.64 -10.68
C ASP A 43 -34.66 -17.86 -12.02
N ARG A 44 -35.80 -17.42 -12.55
CA ARG A 44 -35.86 -16.56 -13.75
C ARG A 44 -35.53 -15.10 -13.43
N ILE A 45 -35.97 -14.60 -12.29
CA ILE A 45 -35.64 -13.24 -11.83
C ILE A 45 -34.14 -13.14 -11.52
N ASP A 46 -33.55 -14.16 -10.89
CA ASP A 46 -32.11 -14.23 -10.62
C ASP A 46 -31.29 -14.30 -11.92
N ARG A 47 -31.74 -15.10 -12.90
CA ARG A 47 -31.12 -15.15 -14.24
C ARG A 47 -31.25 -13.84 -15.02
N GLN A 48 -32.35 -13.11 -14.85
CA GLN A 48 -32.53 -11.78 -15.45
C GLN A 48 -31.67 -10.72 -14.75
N ALA A 49 -31.46 -10.83 -13.43
CA ALA A 49 -30.53 -9.98 -12.69
C ALA A 49 -29.07 -10.24 -13.12
N GLU A 50 -28.67 -11.50 -13.33
CA GLU A 50 -27.38 -11.87 -13.91
C GLU A 50 -27.22 -11.37 -15.36
N GLN A 51 -28.28 -11.40 -16.17
CA GLN A 51 -28.26 -10.91 -17.55
C GLN A 51 -28.30 -9.38 -17.67
N ALA A 52 -28.91 -8.67 -16.70
CA ALA A 52 -28.86 -7.22 -16.61
C ALA A 52 -27.50 -6.73 -16.09
N ALA A 53 -26.91 -7.44 -15.12
CA ALA A 53 -25.54 -7.24 -14.69
C ALA A 53 -24.53 -7.45 -15.84
N ALA A 54 -24.81 -8.37 -16.78
CA ALA A 54 -23.96 -8.59 -17.95
C ALA A 54 -24.04 -7.49 -19.03
N GLN A 55 -24.94 -6.50 -18.94
CA GLN A 55 -25.22 -5.59 -20.05
C GLN A 55 -24.47 -4.26 -20.04
N CYS A 56 -23.74 -3.90 -18.97
CA CYS A 56 -22.86 -2.72 -18.90
C CYS A 56 -23.37 -1.57 -19.77
N VAL A 57 -24.57 -1.09 -19.40
CA VAL A 57 -25.45 -0.26 -20.24
C VAL A 57 -24.74 1.02 -20.70
N GLU A 58 -23.85 1.55 -19.87
CA GLU A 58 -23.03 2.73 -20.17
C GLU A 58 -21.64 2.40 -20.76
N GLY A 59 -21.39 1.13 -21.06
CA GLY A 59 -20.18 0.64 -21.71
C GLY A 59 -19.10 0.14 -20.75
N ARG A 60 -17.85 0.14 -21.24
CA ARG A 60 -16.67 -0.27 -20.47
C ARG A 60 -15.86 0.95 -20.07
N GLU A 61 -15.30 0.92 -18.87
CA GLU A 61 -14.43 1.98 -18.37
C GLU A 61 -13.13 1.40 -17.80
N SER A 62 -12.00 1.98 -18.21
CA SER A 62 -10.69 1.66 -17.64
C SER A 62 -10.40 2.69 -16.55
N VAL A 63 -10.09 2.21 -15.34
CA VAL A 63 -9.84 3.03 -14.15
C VAL A 63 -8.33 3.04 -13.89
N PRO A 64 -7.60 4.10 -14.24
CA PRO A 64 -6.15 4.11 -14.12
C PRO A 64 -5.73 4.35 -12.67
N ILE A 65 -4.78 3.56 -12.18
CA ILE A 65 -4.15 3.72 -10.87
C ILE A 65 -2.64 3.79 -11.10
N ILE A 66 -2.00 4.81 -10.52
CA ILE A 66 -0.53 4.86 -10.47
C ILE A 66 -0.09 4.32 -9.11
N ALA A 67 0.85 3.39 -9.10
CA ALA A 67 1.40 2.83 -7.88
C ALA A 67 2.92 2.87 -7.88
N ASP A 68 3.53 2.88 -6.70
CA ASP A 68 4.98 2.75 -6.56
C ASP A 68 5.48 1.46 -7.22
N PRO A 69 6.64 1.46 -7.90
CA PRO A 69 7.15 0.28 -8.58
C PRO A 69 7.32 -0.97 -7.69
N ASP A 70 7.49 -0.84 -6.37
CA ASP A 70 7.60 -1.98 -5.46
C ASP A 70 6.25 -2.71 -5.25
N ILE A 71 5.13 -1.98 -5.26
CA ILE A 71 3.78 -2.55 -5.00
C ILE A 71 2.98 -2.79 -6.29
N ALA A 72 3.29 -2.08 -7.38
CA ALA A 72 2.55 -2.13 -8.63
C ALA A 72 2.36 -3.55 -9.20
N PRO A 73 3.36 -4.47 -9.21
CA PRO A 73 3.15 -5.83 -9.71
C PRO A 73 2.11 -6.62 -8.91
N GLY A 74 2.12 -6.46 -7.58
CA GLY A 74 1.16 -7.09 -6.67
C GLY A 74 -0.24 -6.53 -6.86
N LEU A 75 -0.39 -5.21 -6.89
CA LEU A 75 -1.68 -4.56 -7.15
C LEU A 75 -2.23 -4.86 -8.55
N ALA A 76 -1.37 -5.00 -9.57
CA ALA A 76 -1.78 -5.44 -10.89
C ALA A 76 -2.30 -6.89 -10.88
N ALA A 77 -1.76 -7.76 -10.02
CA ALA A 77 -2.29 -9.11 -9.83
C ALA A 77 -3.67 -9.09 -9.15
N VAL A 78 -3.84 -8.26 -8.12
CA VAL A 78 -5.14 -8.02 -7.49
C VAL A 78 -6.15 -7.45 -8.49
N ALA A 79 -5.74 -6.50 -9.33
CA ALA A 79 -6.59 -5.90 -10.37
C ALA A 79 -7.06 -6.92 -11.42
N ARG A 80 -6.21 -7.89 -11.79
CA ARG A 80 -6.62 -9.02 -12.64
C ARG A 80 -7.66 -9.91 -11.98
N ASN A 81 -7.49 -10.22 -10.69
CA ASN A 81 -8.47 -11.00 -9.93
C ASN A 81 -9.80 -10.26 -9.79
N PHE A 82 -9.74 -8.95 -9.52
CA PHE A 82 -10.91 -8.08 -9.49
C PHE A 82 -11.61 -8.06 -10.85
N GLY A 83 -10.88 -7.88 -11.95
CA GLY A 83 -11.47 -7.91 -13.29
C GLY A 83 -12.15 -9.24 -13.65
N ALA A 84 -11.68 -10.37 -13.10
CA ALA A 84 -12.29 -11.68 -13.31
C ALA A 84 -13.66 -11.84 -12.63
N THR A 85 -14.01 -10.98 -11.66
CA THR A 85 -15.36 -10.94 -11.07
C THR A 85 -16.37 -10.21 -11.95
N ASN A 86 -15.92 -9.62 -13.07
CA ASN A 86 -16.72 -8.76 -13.96
C ASN A 86 -17.45 -7.64 -13.20
N PRO A 87 -16.71 -6.75 -12.52
CA PRO A 87 -17.30 -5.72 -11.68
C PRO A 87 -18.10 -4.71 -12.51
N VAL A 88 -19.30 -4.39 -12.03
CA VAL A 88 -20.20 -3.40 -12.63
C VAL A 88 -20.42 -2.28 -11.63
N VAL A 89 -19.94 -1.09 -11.98
CA VAL A 89 -20.04 0.11 -11.15
C VAL A 89 -20.78 1.16 -11.94
N ARG A 90 -21.90 1.66 -11.39
CA ARG A 90 -22.76 2.65 -12.07
C ARG A 90 -23.07 2.30 -13.52
N ASP A 91 -23.58 1.09 -13.74
CA ASP A 91 -23.94 0.57 -15.07
C ASP A 91 -22.78 0.46 -16.08
N LYS A 92 -21.52 0.51 -15.62
CA LYS A 92 -20.33 0.30 -16.44
C LYS A 92 -19.54 -0.93 -16.02
N CYS A 93 -19.06 -1.67 -17.01
CA CYS A 93 -18.06 -2.72 -16.82
C CYS A 93 -16.71 -2.04 -16.54
N VAL A 94 -16.23 -2.12 -15.30
CA VAL A 94 -14.96 -1.46 -14.94
C VAL A 94 -13.77 -2.42 -15.08
N THR A 95 -12.61 -1.87 -15.42
CA THR A 95 -11.35 -2.59 -15.39
C THR A 95 -10.30 -1.69 -14.76
N VAL A 96 -9.66 -2.17 -13.71
CA VAL A 96 -8.62 -1.41 -13.01
C VAL A 96 -7.28 -1.63 -13.74
N ASP A 97 -6.64 -0.53 -14.12
CA ASP A 97 -5.34 -0.53 -14.79
C ASP A 97 -4.28 0.06 -13.86
N VAL A 98 -3.44 -0.81 -13.28
CA VAL A 98 -2.38 -0.41 -12.36
C VAL A 98 -1.07 -0.28 -13.12
N ARG A 99 -0.47 0.91 -13.10
CA ARG A 99 0.84 1.16 -13.70
C ARG A 99 1.86 1.67 -12.69
N PRO A 100 3.13 1.25 -12.80
CA PRO A 100 4.20 1.80 -11.97
C PRO A 100 4.43 3.27 -12.34
N GLY A 101 4.70 4.11 -11.34
CA GLY A 101 5.07 5.52 -11.57
C GLY A 101 6.03 6.04 -10.50
N ASP A 102 6.93 6.92 -10.91
CA ASP A 102 7.80 7.64 -9.98
C ASP A 102 6.96 8.62 -9.14
N ALA A 103 7.16 8.61 -7.82
CA ALA A 103 6.34 9.39 -6.90
C ALA A 103 6.51 10.90 -7.10
N LYS A 104 7.72 11.37 -7.43
CA LYS A 104 8.00 12.79 -7.67
C LYS A 104 7.37 13.26 -8.98
N ILE A 105 7.55 12.50 -10.07
CA ILE A 105 6.93 12.81 -11.36
C ILE A 105 5.40 12.82 -11.23
N THR A 106 4.84 11.86 -10.49
CA THR A 106 3.39 11.78 -10.26
C THR A 106 2.89 12.97 -9.44
N LEU A 107 3.58 13.32 -8.35
CA LEU A 107 3.26 14.50 -7.54
C LEU A 107 3.28 15.79 -8.35
N ASP A 108 4.31 15.99 -9.19
CA ASP A 108 4.43 17.18 -10.04
C ASP A 108 3.27 17.27 -11.04
N GLY A 109 2.87 16.14 -11.64
CA GLY A 109 1.71 16.09 -12.53
C GLY A 109 0.39 16.38 -11.82
N LEU A 110 0.17 15.79 -10.63
CA LEU A 110 -1.07 15.94 -9.87
C LEU A 110 -1.25 17.35 -9.28
N SER A 111 -0.15 17.94 -8.80
CA SER A 111 -0.13 19.30 -8.23
C SER A 111 -0.11 20.39 -9.31
N GLY A 112 0.43 20.07 -10.49
CA GLY A 112 0.52 20.96 -11.64
C GLY A 112 -0.49 20.64 -12.75
N SER A 113 0.03 20.58 -13.98
CA SER A 113 -0.71 20.20 -15.18
C SER A 113 -0.40 18.76 -15.56
N TRP A 114 -1.43 17.95 -15.75
CA TRP A 114 -1.30 16.58 -16.22
C TRP A 114 -1.20 16.52 -17.75
N ASP A 115 -0.08 16.01 -18.27
CA ASP A 115 0.12 15.79 -19.71
C ASP A 115 -0.16 14.34 -20.07
N THR A 116 -1.28 14.08 -20.77
CA THR A 116 -1.68 12.73 -21.14
C THR A 116 -0.77 12.07 -22.17
N GLU A 117 -0.02 12.83 -22.95
CA GLU A 117 0.89 12.28 -23.96
C GLU A 117 2.13 11.64 -23.31
N SER A 118 2.72 12.32 -22.32
CA SER A 118 3.91 11.85 -21.62
C SER A 118 3.63 11.03 -20.35
N MET A 119 2.53 11.30 -19.64
CA MET A 119 2.20 10.67 -18.35
C MET A 119 1.08 9.61 -18.43
N GLY A 120 0.43 9.50 -19.59
CA GLY A 120 -0.73 8.63 -19.80
C GLY A 120 -2.03 9.17 -19.18
N ALA A 121 -3.07 8.34 -19.12
CA ALA A 121 -4.38 8.75 -18.60
C ALA A 121 -4.31 9.23 -17.14
N HIS A 122 -4.98 10.33 -16.80
CA HIS A 122 -5.02 10.83 -15.43
C HIS A 122 -5.50 9.73 -14.46
N PRO A 123 -4.78 9.45 -13.36
CA PRO A 123 -5.19 8.40 -12.43
C PRO A 123 -6.44 8.78 -11.64
N ALA A 124 -7.26 7.77 -11.33
CA ALA A 124 -8.32 7.87 -10.33
C ALA A 124 -7.79 7.64 -8.90
N ALA A 125 -6.64 6.96 -8.78
CA ALA A 125 -5.95 6.78 -7.52
C ALA A 125 -4.43 6.74 -7.68
N TRP A 126 -3.73 7.14 -6.62
CA TRP A 126 -2.28 7.09 -6.52
C TRP A 126 -1.86 6.36 -5.24
N VAL A 127 -0.91 5.44 -5.36
CA VAL A 127 -0.33 4.67 -4.25
C VAL A 127 1.18 4.88 -4.21
N PRO A 128 1.69 5.98 -3.61
CA PRO A 128 3.14 6.18 -3.44
C PRO A 128 3.74 5.17 -2.45
N GLN A 129 5.07 5.10 -2.37
CA GLN A 129 5.76 4.24 -1.40
C GLN A 129 5.41 4.60 0.04
N SER A 130 5.24 5.89 0.33
CA SER A 130 4.84 6.36 1.65
C SER A 130 4.09 7.68 1.62
N SER A 131 3.55 8.06 2.77
CA SER A 131 2.93 9.36 3.02
C SER A 131 3.89 10.56 2.88
N VAL A 132 5.19 10.31 2.62
CA VAL A 132 6.19 11.34 2.27
C VAL A 132 5.67 12.26 1.18
N TRP A 133 5.16 11.72 0.08
CA TRP A 133 4.72 12.53 -1.07
C TRP A 133 3.23 12.90 -1.03
N SER A 134 2.42 12.13 -0.30
CA SER A 134 0.99 12.45 -0.13
C SER A 134 0.81 13.71 0.72
N ALA A 135 1.66 13.93 1.72
CA ALA A 135 1.69 15.16 2.51
C ALA A 135 2.05 16.39 1.67
N ASP A 136 2.99 16.26 0.72
CA ASP A 136 3.30 17.33 -0.23
C ASP A 136 2.11 17.64 -1.17
N LEU A 137 1.38 16.61 -1.63
CA LEU A 137 0.16 16.80 -2.42
C LEU A 137 -0.94 17.47 -1.60
N ALA A 138 -1.18 17.00 -0.37
CA ALA A 138 -2.18 17.58 0.54
C ALA A 138 -1.87 19.05 0.88
N ALA A 139 -0.59 19.39 1.03
CA ALA A 139 -0.16 20.76 1.24
C ALA A 139 -0.29 21.65 -0.01
N ALA A 140 -0.06 21.09 -1.21
CA ALA A 140 -0.09 21.85 -2.46
C ALA A 140 -1.50 21.99 -3.07
N LYS A 141 -2.30 20.92 -3.02
CA LYS A 141 -3.60 20.81 -3.70
C LYS A 141 -4.56 19.90 -2.92
N PRO A 142 -5.02 20.30 -1.72
CA PRO A 142 -5.87 19.46 -0.87
C PRO A 142 -7.18 19.02 -1.54
N ASP A 143 -7.76 19.87 -2.39
CA ASP A 143 -9.02 19.58 -3.10
C ASP A 143 -8.90 18.49 -4.18
N ALA A 144 -7.67 18.05 -4.50
CA ALA A 144 -7.42 16.92 -5.40
C ALA A 144 -7.44 15.55 -4.68
N ILE A 145 -7.56 15.54 -3.36
CA ILE A 145 -7.61 14.31 -2.55
C ILE A 145 -9.03 14.11 -2.02
N GLU A 146 -9.59 12.93 -2.27
CA GLU A 146 -10.92 12.58 -1.81
C GLU A 146 -10.91 11.81 -0.49
N GLY A 147 -11.49 12.41 0.55
CA GLY A 147 -11.69 11.77 1.84
C GLY A 147 -10.39 11.48 2.58
N ASN A 148 -10.39 10.41 3.40
CA ASN A 148 -9.21 10.02 4.18
C ASN A 148 -8.43 8.93 3.45
N THR A 149 -7.10 9.03 3.47
CA THR A 149 -6.19 8.01 2.95
C THR A 149 -6.18 6.78 3.86
N ARG A 150 -6.09 5.60 3.24
CA ARG A 150 -5.91 4.33 3.96
C ARG A 150 -4.81 3.51 3.30
N SER A 151 -3.98 2.90 4.12
CA SER A 151 -2.92 2.00 3.71
C SER A 151 -3.44 0.57 3.58
N LEU A 152 -3.12 -0.09 2.46
CA LEU A 152 -3.38 -1.53 2.28
C LEU A 152 -2.32 -2.38 2.99
N VAL A 153 -1.07 -1.96 2.86
CA VAL A 153 0.09 -2.66 3.40
C VAL A 153 1.12 -1.65 3.87
N SER A 154 2.11 -2.14 4.60
CA SER A 154 3.21 -1.32 5.09
C SER A 154 4.52 -2.11 5.10
N THR A 155 5.63 -1.42 5.27
CA THR A 155 6.94 -2.04 5.50
C THR A 155 7.75 -1.11 6.40
N PRO A 156 8.42 -1.63 7.43
CA PRO A 156 9.35 -0.83 8.20
C PRO A 156 10.52 -0.39 7.32
N VAL A 157 11.09 0.75 7.66
CA VAL A 157 12.39 1.19 7.17
C VAL A 157 13.46 0.68 8.12
N VAL A 158 14.43 0.00 7.54
CA VAL A 158 15.58 -0.60 8.21
C VAL A 158 16.86 -0.07 7.61
N LEU A 159 17.99 -0.42 8.20
CA LEU A 159 19.29 -0.15 7.63
C LEU A 159 19.85 -1.44 7.03
N ALA A 160 20.13 -1.43 5.72
CA ALA A 160 20.92 -2.50 5.11
C ALA A 160 22.40 -2.26 5.41
N VAL A 161 23.04 -3.28 5.98
CA VAL A 161 24.44 -3.27 6.40
C VAL A 161 25.11 -4.60 6.08
N SER A 162 26.43 -4.69 6.18
CA SER A 162 27.11 -6.00 6.17
C SER A 162 26.86 -6.77 7.47
N PRO A 163 26.90 -8.12 7.46
CA PRO A 163 26.76 -8.93 8.68
C PRO A 163 27.75 -8.58 9.79
N GLU A 164 28.98 -8.20 9.43
CA GLU A 164 30.01 -7.78 10.37
C GLU A 164 29.64 -6.47 11.09
N LEU A 165 29.05 -5.52 10.35
CA LEU A 165 28.61 -4.26 10.92
C LEU A 165 27.37 -4.45 11.80
N ASP A 166 26.41 -5.28 11.38
CA ASP A 166 25.24 -5.63 12.20
C ASP A 166 25.67 -6.23 13.55
N THR A 167 26.59 -7.20 13.55
CA THR A 167 27.10 -7.82 14.78
C THR A 167 27.61 -6.79 15.80
N ALA A 168 28.22 -5.70 15.34
CA ALA A 168 28.76 -4.66 16.20
C ALA A 168 27.72 -3.60 16.64
N LEU A 169 26.71 -3.33 15.81
CA LEU A 169 25.74 -2.23 15.99
C LEU A 169 24.38 -2.68 16.51
N HIS A 170 23.99 -3.94 16.30
CA HIS A 170 22.69 -4.48 16.70
C HIS A 170 22.42 -4.23 18.19
N GLY A 171 21.27 -3.61 18.48
CA GLY A 171 20.86 -3.26 19.84
C GLY A 171 21.69 -2.16 20.51
N ARG A 172 22.67 -1.56 19.82
CA ARG A 172 23.56 -0.51 20.33
C ARG A 172 23.42 0.81 19.58
N LEU A 173 22.99 0.78 18.31
CA LEU A 173 22.75 1.97 17.51
C LEU A 173 21.36 2.56 17.81
N ASP A 174 21.29 3.87 18.03
CA ASP A 174 20.06 4.67 18.13
C ASP A 174 19.99 5.67 16.98
N TRP A 175 18.79 5.95 16.46
CA TRP A 175 18.60 6.91 15.36
C TRP A 175 19.25 8.29 15.66
N SER A 176 19.22 8.78 16.90
CA SER A 176 19.84 10.07 17.27
C SER A 176 21.36 10.12 17.13
N GLN A 177 22.04 8.96 17.08
CA GLN A 177 23.50 8.89 16.97
C GLN A 177 23.97 9.07 15.53
N ILE A 178 23.14 8.73 14.53
CA ILE A 178 23.50 8.72 13.11
C ILE A 178 24.15 10.04 12.65
N PRO A 179 23.57 11.24 12.93
CA PRO A 179 24.20 12.50 12.53
C PRO A 179 25.63 12.70 13.06
N THR A 180 25.90 12.20 14.27
CA THR A 180 27.23 12.31 14.89
C THR A 180 28.18 11.28 14.29
N LEU A 181 27.70 10.05 14.08
CA LEU A 181 28.51 8.98 13.49
C LEU A 181 28.83 9.26 12.01
N GLN A 182 27.97 9.99 11.30
CA GLN A 182 28.23 10.39 9.91
C GLN A 182 29.38 11.40 9.80
N ARG A 183 29.37 12.44 10.65
CA ARG A 183 30.33 13.55 10.56
C ARG A 183 31.67 13.30 11.21
N ARG A 184 31.71 12.49 12.28
CA ARG A 184 32.96 12.29 13.04
C ARG A 184 33.83 11.24 12.37
N ASP A 185 35.06 11.61 12.04
CA ASP A 185 36.06 10.66 11.57
C ASP A 185 36.27 9.53 12.58
N ASN A 186 36.43 8.32 12.06
CA ASN A 186 36.61 7.11 12.86
C ASN A 186 35.51 6.90 13.91
N SER A 187 34.28 7.36 13.66
CA SER A 187 33.20 7.24 14.63
C SER A 187 32.84 5.80 15.02
N LEU A 188 33.07 4.85 14.11
CA LEU A 188 32.79 3.44 14.34
C LEU A 188 33.75 2.79 15.36
N THR A 189 34.84 3.45 15.76
CA THR A 189 35.71 2.95 16.85
C THR A 189 34.98 2.82 18.18
N ASP A 190 33.93 3.63 18.40
CA ASP A 190 33.08 3.55 19.61
C ASP A 190 32.35 2.19 19.72
N PHE A 191 32.20 1.51 18.58
CA PHE A 191 31.59 0.19 18.48
C PHE A 191 32.63 -0.93 18.39
N GLY A 192 33.93 -0.63 18.50
CA GLY A 192 35.03 -1.59 18.39
C GLY A 192 35.50 -1.82 16.95
N LEU A 193 34.99 -1.08 15.98
CA LEU A 193 35.26 -1.24 14.56
C LEU A 193 36.46 -0.40 14.12
N GLN A 194 37.65 -0.77 14.61
CA GLN A 194 38.89 -0.08 14.27
C GLN A 194 39.16 -0.14 12.76
N GLY A 195 39.51 1.00 12.15
CA GLY A 195 39.83 1.11 10.72
C GLY A 195 38.63 1.26 9.77
N TRP A 196 37.38 1.17 10.27
CA TRP A 196 36.18 1.33 9.43
C TRP A 196 35.88 2.78 9.03
N GLY A 197 36.36 3.75 9.83
CA GLY A 197 36.10 5.17 9.61
C GLY A 197 34.79 5.65 10.22
N SER A 198 34.12 6.60 9.56
CA SER A 198 32.79 7.09 9.95
C SER A 198 31.68 6.12 9.51
N LEU A 199 30.43 6.42 9.86
CA LEU A 199 29.29 5.56 9.51
C LEU A 199 29.10 5.35 8.01
N ARG A 200 29.47 6.32 7.17
CA ARG A 200 29.29 6.28 5.70
C ARG A 200 27.91 5.77 5.29
N MET A 201 26.86 6.28 5.94
CA MET A 201 25.49 6.00 5.55
C MET A 201 25.17 6.77 4.27
N ALA A 202 24.85 6.05 3.18
CA ALA A 202 24.32 6.67 1.98
C ALA A 202 22.90 7.19 2.26
N MET A 203 22.53 8.30 1.61
CA MET A 203 21.20 8.89 1.66
C MET A 203 20.67 9.04 0.23
N PRO A 204 20.19 7.95 -0.40
CA PRO A 204 19.59 7.99 -1.73
C PRO A 204 18.49 9.04 -1.84
N ILE A 205 18.38 9.70 -3.00
CA ILE A 205 17.34 10.70 -3.31
C ILE A 205 16.70 10.48 -4.70
N GLY A 206 17.06 9.39 -5.39
CA GLY A 206 16.50 9.01 -6.67
C GLY A 206 15.20 8.23 -6.51
N ALA A 207 14.88 7.39 -7.50
CA ALA A 207 13.71 6.52 -7.44
C ALA A 207 13.72 5.63 -6.18
N GLN A 208 12.53 5.40 -5.61
CA GLN A 208 12.31 4.51 -4.45
C GLN A 208 13.15 4.88 -3.22
N SER A 209 13.34 6.18 -2.97
CA SER A 209 14.23 6.69 -1.91
C SER A 209 13.51 7.21 -0.66
N ASP A 210 12.22 6.94 -0.47
CA ASP A 210 11.45 7.43 0.70
C ASP A 210 12.08 7.00 2.02
N ALA A 211 12.78 5.86 2.03
CA ALA A 211 13.54 5.38 3.18
C ALA A 211 14.53 6.44 3.74
N SER A 212 15.12 7.28 2.90
CA SER A 212 15.99 8.39 3.33
C SER A 212 15.22 9.47 4.09
N ALA A 213 14.06 9.90 3.57
CA ALA A 213 13.20 10.88 4.24
C ALA A 213 12.62 10.31 5.54
N LEU A 214 12.17 9.07 5.53
CA LEU A 214 11.64 8.36 6.69
C LEU A 214 12.71 8.14 7.77
N ALA A 215 13.95 7.81 7.39
CA ALA A 215 15.08 7.76 8.31
C ALA A 215 15.36 9.14 8.95
N ALA A 216 15.32 10.21 8.16
CA ALA A 216 15.45 11.58 8.67
C ALA A 216 14.32 11.94 9.66
N GLN A 217 13.08 11.48 9.44
CA GLN A 217 11.96 11.62 10.39
C GLN A 217 12.19 10.86 11.71
N ALA A 218 12.77 9.66 11.66
CA ALA A 218 13.17 8.93 12.87
C ALA A 218 14.22 9.71 13.67
N VAL A 219 15.24 10.24 12.99
CA VAL A 219 16.27 11.08 13.61
C VAL A 219 15.64 12.34 14.21
N ALA A 220 14.76 13.01 13.47
CA ALA A 220 14.05 14.21 13.95
C ALA A 220 13.27 13.91 15.23
N THR A 221 12.45 12.85 15.23
CA THR A 221 11.69 12.42 16.41
C THR A 221 12.58 12.17 17.63
N ARG A 222 13.75 11.55 17.44
CA ARG A 222 14.68 11.30 18.55
C ARG A 222 15.40 12.55 19.03
N VAL A 223 15.84 13.43 18.14
CA VAL A 223 16.60 14.62 18.55
C VAL A 223 15.71 15.66 19.22
N THR A 224 14.40 15.69 18.90
CA THR A 224 13.39 16.51 19.59
C THR A 224 12.87 15.85 20.87
N ARG A 225 13.08 14.54 21.02
CA ARG A 225 12.59 13.71 22.14
C ARG A 225 11.05 13.65 22.19
N THR A 226 10.42 13.73 21.04
CA THR A 226 8.96 13.64 20.91
C THR A 226 8.53 12.18 21.14
N THR A 227 7.48 11.98 21.94
CA THR A 227 6.88 10.65 22.21
C THR A 227 5.57 10.42 21.46
N GLY A 228 5.01 11.48 20.86
CA GLY A 228 3.85 11.41 19.96
C GLY A 228 4.25 11.66 18.50
N PRO A 229 3.28 12.01 17.63
CA PRO A 229 3.55 12.50 16.28
C PRO A 229 4.57 13.64 16.29
N LEU A 230 5.52 13.60 15.36
CA LEU A 230 6.42 14.73 15.13
C LEU A 230 5.61 15.90 14.59
N THR A 231 5.69 17.04 15.27
CA THR A 231 4.94 18.25 14.91
C THR A 231 5.69 19.08 13.88
N THR A 232 4.97 19.94 13.15
CA THR A 232 5.55 20.87 12.17
C THR A 232 6.59 21.79 12.83
N THR A 233 6.26 22.34 14.01
CA THR A 233 7.17 23.19 14.79
C THR A 233 8.47 22.46 15.18
N ASP A 234 8.37 21.19 15.57
CA ASP A 234 9.54 20.38 15.93
C ASP A 234 10.45 20.15 14.73
N ALA A 235 9.85 19.79 13.58
CA ALA A 235 10.55 19.52 12.33
C ALA A 235 11.28 20.76 11.76
N GLU A 236 10.70 21.95 11.91
CA GLU A 236 11.30 23.21 11.47
C GLU A 236 12.41 23.72 12.40
N SER A 237 12.64 23.05 13.53
CA SER A 237 13.63 23.51 14.51
C SER A 237 15.07 23.50 13.95
N PRO A 238 15.95 24.42 14.42
CA PRO A 238 17.37 24.41 14.06
C PRO A 238 18.08 23.10 14.39
N ARG A 239 17.60 22.39 15.42
CA ARG A 239 18.14 21.09 15.83
C ARG A 239 17.87 20.01 14.79
N VAL A 240 16.64 19.91 14.30
CA VAL A 240 16.28 18.94 13.26
C VAL A 240 17.04 19.26 11.99
N SER A 241 16.99 20.52 11.53
CA SER A 241 17.65 20.90 10.28
C SER A 241 19.18 20.69 10.31
N SER A 242 19.85 20.96 11.44
CA SER A 242 21.29 20.66 11.57
C SER A 242 21.60 19.16 11.64
N SER A 243 20.70 18.35 12.20
CA SER A 243 20.85 16.90 12.28
C SER A 243 20.66 16.23 10.91
N VAL A 244 19.64 16.64 10.15
CA VAL A 244 19.40 16.12 8.80
C VAL A 244 20.52 16.53 7.84
N ARG A 245 20.96 17.80 7.87
CA ARG A 245 22.12 18.24 7.07
C ARG A 245 23.39 17.42 7.38
N ALA A 246 23.63 17.11 8.65
CA ALA A 246 24.76 16.28 9.06
C ALA A 246 24.71 14.85 8.50
N MET A 247 23.51 14.30 8.29
CA MET A 247 23.35 13.01 7.59
C MET A 247 23.72 13.13 6.11
N LEU A 248 23.34 14.23 5.46
CA LEU A 248 23.54 14.45 4.03
C LEU A 248 24.98 14.84 3.66
N GLU A 249 25.61 15.76 4.40
CA GLU A 249 26.93 16.33 4.08
C GLU A 249 28.04 15.28 4.01
N GLY A 250 27.94 14.19 4.77
CA GLY A 250 28.91 13.10 4.77
C GLY A 250 28.46 11.85 4.01
N ALA A 251 27.29 11.85 3.36
CA ALA A 251 26.72 10.65 2.76
C ALA A 251 27.47 10.26 1.47
N PRO A 252 28.01 9.02 1.36
CA PRO A 252 28.48 8.52 0.09
C PRO A 252 27.32 8.39 -0.90
N LEU A 253 27.63 8.56 -2.19
CA LEU A 253 26.65 8.46 -3.27
C LEU A 253 26.34 7.01 -3.60
N SER A 254 25.05 6.68 -3.71
CA SER A 254 24.63 5.43 -4.35
C SER A 254 24.96 5.47 -5.85
N PRO A 255 25.50 4.39 -6.45
CA PRO A 255 25.88 4.37 -7.87
C PRO A 255 24.78 4.76 -8.84
N ASP A 256 23.53 4.37 -8.56
CA ASP A 256 22.35 4.66 -9.37
C ASP A 256 21.38 5.63 -8.68
N GLY A 257 21.77 6.18 -7.52
CA GLY A 257 20.94 7.07 -6.73
C GLY A 257 19.83 6.38 -5.92
N THR A 258 19.75 5.04 -5.91
CA THR A 258 18.70 4.25 -5.22
C THR A 258 19.21 3.56 -3.95
N PRO A 259 18.33 3.16 -3.01
CA PRO A 259 18.73 2.30 -1.90
C PRO A 259 19.28 0.94 -2.33
N GLN A 260 18.77 0.36 -3.42
CA GLN A 260 19.24 -0.95 -3.89
C GLN A 260 20.67 -0.89 -4.43
N GLY A 261 21.03 0.15 -5.20
CA GLY A 261 22.41 0.30 -5.71
C GLY A 261 23.43 0.45 -4.58
N ALA A 262 23.07 1.19 -3.52
CA ALA A 262 23.90 1.31 -2.32
C ALA A 262 23.98 -0.01 -1.54
N ALA A 263 22.86 -0.72 -1.36
CA ALA A 263 22.86 -2.02 -0.71
C ALA A 263 23.69 -3.07 -1.48
N THR A 264 23.63 -3.04 -2.81
CA THR A 264 24.47 -3.88 -3.69
C THR A 264 25.96 -3.58 -3.49
N THR A 265 26.31 -2.29 -3.36
CA THR A 265 27.69 -1.87 -3.07
C THR A 265 28.20 -2.42 -1.73
N ILE A 266 27.32 -2.49 -0.72
CA ILE A 266 27.65 -3.10 0.58
C ILE A 266 27.81 -4.63 0.42
N ALA A 267 26.87 -5.29 -0.24
CA ALA A 267 26.83 -6.74 -0.41
C ALA A 267 28.02 -7.32 -1.20
N ASP A 268 28.50 -6.56 -2.18
CA ASP A 268 29.57 -6.99 -3.10
C ASP A 268 30.97 -6.51 -2.66
N ALA A 269 31.07 -5.80 -1.54
CA ALA A 269 32.35 -5.33 -1.02
C ALA A 269 33.26 -6.52 -0.62
N PRO A 270 34.47 -6.65 -1.20
CA PRO A 270 35.39 -7.74 -0.82
C PRO A 270 35.90 -7.64 0.62
N ASP A 271 35.91 -6.43 1.16
CA ASP A 271 36.29 -6.11 2.54
C ASP A 271 35.28 -5.07 3.06
N ALA A 272 34.39 -5.51 3.95
CA ALA A 272 33.33 -4.67 4.51
C ALA A 272 33.91 -3.44 5.23
N ALA A 273 35.07 -3.54 5.89
CA ALA A 273 35.67 -2.42 6.61
C ALA A 273 36.14 -1.29 5.67
N ARG A 274 36.47 -1.65 4.43
CA ARG A 274 36.95 -0.71 3.40
C ARG A 274 35.90 -0.38 2.36
N ALA A 275 34.65 -0.81 2.55
CA ALA A 275 33.55 -0.46 1.68
C ALA A 275 33.35 1.07 1.63
N PRO A 276 33.01 1.63 0.45
CA PRO A 276 32.73 3.05 0.30
C PRO A 276 31.39 3.45 0.95
N ILE A 277 30.46 2.51 1.03
CA ILE A 277 29.17 2.63 1.70
C ILE A 277 29.13 1.51 2.74
N HIS A 278 28.78 1.85 3.99
CA HIS A 278 28.62 0.86 5.05
C HIS A 278 27.15 0.62 5.39
N VAL A 279 26.30 1.62 5.15
CA VAL A 279 24.91 1.64 5.57
C VAL A 279 24.06 2.33 4.52
N VAL A 280 22.83 1.85 4.31
CA VAL A 280 21.81 2.59 3.57
C VAL A 280 20.43 2.34 4.19
N PRO A 281 19.60 3.38 4.40
CA PRO A 281 18.20 3.17 4.76
C PRO A 281 17.44 2.56 3.58
N ILE A 282 16.68 1.51 3.85
CA ILE A 282 15.92 0.75 2.85
C ILE A 282 14.64 0.22 3.49
N THR A 283 13.60 -0.05 2.70
CA THR A 283 12.43 -0.79 3.21
C THR A 283 12.80 -2.25 3.45
N GLU A 284 12.28 -2.85 4.53
CA GLU A 284 12.41 -4.30 4.79
C GLU A 284 11.93 -5.12 3.59
N GLN A 285 10.81 -4.70 2.97
CA GLN A 285 10.28 -5.33 1.76
C GLN A 285 11.28 -5.35 0.61
N ARG A 286 11.99 -4.23 0.35
CA ARG A 286 12.99 -4.17 -0.73
C ARG A 286 14.24 -4.98 -0.39
N LEU A 287 14.66 -4.96 0.87
CA LEU A 287 15.76 -5.80 1.35
C LEU A 287 15.42 -7.29 1.18
N PHE A 288 14.19 -7.69 1.49
CA PHE A 288 13.69 -9.04 1.26
C PHE A 288 13.69 -9.38 -0.23
N GLN A 289 13.12 -8.54 -1.10
CA GLN A 289 13.08 -8.82 -2.54
C GLN A 289 14.46 -9.03 -3.16
N MET A 290 15.48 -8.27 -2.71
CA MET A 290 16.83 -8.44 -3.27
C MET A 290 17.60 -9.65 -2.71
N THR A 291 17.23 -10.15 -1.52
CA THR A 291 17.97 -11.21 -0.82
C THR A 291 17.21 -12.52 -0.65
N ARG A 292 15.94 -12.59 -1.09
CA ARG A 292 15.09 -13.78 -0.88
C ARG A 292 15.62 -15.06 -1.51
N ASP A 293 16.42 -14.92 -2.56
CA ASP A 293 17.02 -16.03 -3.30
C ASP A 293 18.49 -16.28 -2.88
N ASP A 294 19.02 -15.53 -1.90
CA ASP A 294 20.38 -15.73 -1.39
C ASP A 294 20.42 -16.92 -0.40
N ASP A 295 21.31 -17.88 -0.65
CA ASP A 295 21.54 -19.02 0.26
C ASP A 295 22.25 -18.63 1.57
N ARG A 296 22.87 -17.44 1.60
CA ARG A 296 23.61 -16.91 2.75
C ARG A 296 23.47 -15.40 2.85
N ALA A 297 23.44 -14.87 4.06
CA ALA A 297 23.37 -13.43 4.29
C ALA A 297 24.64 -12.71 3.81
N ARG A 298 24.52 -11.90 2.76
CA ARG A 298 25.53 -10.89 2.35
C ARG A 298 25.19 -9.50 2.89
N LEU A 299 23.93 -9.30 3.26
CA LEU A 299 23.41 -8.15 3.96
C LEU A 299 22.74 -8.62 5.24
N ALA A 300 22.62 -7.70 6.20
CA ALA A 300 21.86 -7.87 7.42
C ALA A 300 20.86 -6.72 7.58
N GLU A 301 19.72 -7.05 8.19
CA GLU A 301 18.67 -6.12 8.59
C GLU A 301 19.02 -5.52 9.96
N LEU A 302 19.46 -4.26 9.98
CA LEU A 302 19.72 -3.54 11.23
C LEU A 302 18.60 -2.54 11.51
N ILE A 303 17.94 -2.68 12.66
CA ILE A 303 16.91 -1.75 13.14
C ILE A 303 17.49 -0.93 14.31
N PRO A 304 17.77 0.38 14.12
CA PRO A 304 18.22 1.23 15.22
C PRO A 304 17.15 1.35 16.31
N SER A 305 17.60 1.55 17.55
CA SER A 305 16.73 1.89 18.67
C SER A 305 16.07 3.25 18.45
N GLY A 306 14.84 3.39 18.94
CA GLY A 306 13.99 4.55 18.72
C GLY A 306 12.71 4.20 17.96
N PRO A 307 12.00 5.18 17.40
CA PRO A 307 10.84 4.92 16.57
C PRO A 307 11.29 4.30 15.24
N THR A 308 10.62 3.23 14.81
CA THR A 308 10.90 2.60 13.52
C THR A 308 10.00 3.24 12.46
N PRO A 309 10.55 3.97 11.47
CA PRO A 309 9.75 4.57 10.42
C PRO A 309 9.07 3.49 9.57
N ILE A 310 7.92 3.84 9.00
CA ILE A 310 7.11 2.93 8.21
C ILE A 310 6.85 3.58 6.85
N ALA A 311 7.15 2.86 5.77
CA ALA A 311 6.59 3.15 4.46
C ALA A 311 5.21 2.48 4.37
N ASP A 312 4.17 3.28 4.22
CA ASP A 312 2.78 2.92 4.51
C ASP A 312 1.91 2.80 3.27
N TYR A 313 2.42 3.00 2.05
CA TYR A 313 1.69 2.78 0.79
C TYR A 313 0.22 3.26 0.82
N PRO A 314 -0.02 4.55 1.15
CA PRO A 314 -1.38 5.05 1.29
C PRO A 314 -2.09 5.04 -0.06
N VAL A 315 -3.34 4.62 -0.09
CA VAL A 315 -4.18 4.79 -1.27
C VAL A 315 -4.79 6.19 -1.24
N ILE A 316 -4.33 7.03 -2.15
CA ILE A 316 -4.81 8.40 -2.35
C ILE A 316 -5.84 8.35 -3.46
N ARG A 317 -7.11 8.48 -3.09
CA ARG A 317 -8.21 8.62 -4.05
C ARG A 317 -8.21 10.04 -4.57
N LEU A 318 -8.21 10.21 -5.89
CA LEU A 318 -8.10 11.52 -6.51
C LEU A 318 -9.49 12.05 -6.85
N SER A 319 -9.65 13.36 -6.71
CA SER A 319 -10.84 14.11 -7.09
C SER A 319 -10.50 15.18 -8.12
N GLY A 320 -11.49 15.57 -8.91
CA GLY A 320 -11.34 16.61 -9.93
C GLY A 320 -12.15 16.31 -11.18
N PRO A 321 -12.25 17.26 -12.11
CA PRO A 321 -12.96 17.08 -13.37
C PRO A 321 -12.36 15.97 -14.26
N GLU A 322 -11.10 15.59 -14.01
CA GLU A 322 -10.39 14.51 -14.70
C GLU A 322 -10.79 13.10 -14.20
N VAL A 323 -11.47 12.99 -13.05
CA VAL A 323 -11.88 11.73 -12.43
C VAL A 323 -13.41 11.60 -12.46
N THR A 324 -13.91 10.53 -13.09
CA THR A 324 -15.34 10.26 -13.18
C THR A 324 -15.88 9.68 -11.86
N GLU A 325 -17.17 9.89 -11.58
CA GLU A 325 -17.82 9.30 -10.39
C GLU A 325 -17.76 7.76 -10.40
N SER A 326 -17.87 7.14 -11.58
CA SER A 326 -17.72 5.70 -11.76
C SER A 326 -16.29 5.21 -11.46
N ALA A 327 -15.25 5.97 -11.83
CA ALA A 327 -13.88 5.65 -11.47
C ALA A 327 -13.64 5.79 -9.96
N THR A 328 -14.18 6.84 -9.35
CA THR A 328 -14.13 7.06 -7.89
C THR A 328 -14.72 5.90 -7.09
N ASP A 329 -15.90 5.42 -7.49
CA ASP A 329 -16.58 4.29 -6.84
C ASP A 329 -15.86 2.97 -7.14
N ALA A 330 -15.38 2.77 -8.36
CA ALA A 330 -14.62 1.59 -8.75
C ALA A 330 -13.30 1.46 -7.99
N VAL A 331 -12.61 2.57 -7.71
CA VAL A 331 -11.44 2.54 -6.82
C VAL A 331 -11.86 2.09 -5.41
N ALA A 332 -12.95 2.61 -4.86
CA ALA A 332 -13.39 2.22 -3.52
C ALA A 332 -13.70 0.71 -3.42
N GLU A 333 -14.42 0.16 -4.40
CA GLU A 333 -14.69 -1.28 -4.50
C GLU A 333 -13.40 -2.10 -4.69
N PHE A 334 -12.49 -1.64 -5.55
CA PHE A 334 -11.21 -2.29 -5.77
C PHE A 334 -10.36 -2.34 -4.49
N ILE A 335 -10.29 -1.27 -3.71
CA ILE A 335 -9.54 -1.23 -2.45
C ILE A 335 -10.18 -2.13 -1.38
N GLN A 336 -11.51 -2.18 -1.34
CA GLN A 336 -12.22 -3.13 -0.48
C GLN A 336 -11.85 -4.57 -0.86
N PHE A 337 -11.89 -4.92 -2.14
CA PHE A 337 -11.48 -6.23 -2.64
C PHE A 337 -10.01 -6.53 -2.36
N ALA A 338 -9.11 -5.55 -2.58
CA ALA A 338 -7.68 -5.68 -2.31
C ALA A 338 -7.36 -5.92 -0.83
N SER A 339 -8.26 -5.53 0.07
CA SER A 339 -8.15 -5.74 1.52
C SER A 339 -8.59 -7.14 1.96
N GLU A 340 -9.13 -7.97 1.07
CA GLU A 340 -9.46 -9.35 1.38
C GLU A 340 -8.18 -10.18 1.62
N PRO A 341 -8.17 -11.15 2.56
CA PRO A 341 -6.97 -11.92 2.90
C PRO A 341 -6.30 -12.62 1.71
N GLU A 342 -7.09 -13.13 0.75
CA GLU A 342 -6.57 -13.79 -0.45
C GLU A 342 -5.83 -12.81 -1.37
N GLN A 343 -6.29 -11.57 -1.46
CA GLN A 343 -5.67 -10.52 -2.27
C GLN A 343 -4.47 -9.93 -1.54
N LEU A 344 -4.59 -9.68 -0.23
CA LEU A 344 -3.47 -9.22 0.60
C LEU A 344 -2.30 -10.20 0.55
N ARG A 345 -2.55 -11.51 0.44
CA ARG A 345 -1.48 -12.51 0.30
C ARG A 345 -0.59 -12.26 -0.93
N LEU A 346 -1.15 -11.76 -2.04
CA LEU A 346 -0.37 -11.41 -3.24
C LEU A 346 0.61 -10.26 -2.96
N LEU A 347 0.32 -9.42 -1.97
CA LEU A 347 1.21 -8.36 -1.51
C LEU A 347 2.16 -8.88 -0.43
N THR A 348 1.68 -9.65 0.56
CA THR A 348 2.56 -10.12 1.64
C THR A 348 3.61 -11.11 1.15
N GLU A 349 3.33 -11.93 0.14
CA GLU A 349 4.34 -12.77 -0.55
C GLU A 349 5.48 -11.95 -1.18
N LEU A 350 5.24 -10.66 -1.47
CA LEU A 350 6.28 -9.73 -1.92
C LEU A 350 7.07 -9.10 -0.76
N GLY A 351 6.83 -9.50 0.50
CA GLY A 351 7.51 -8.98 1.69
C GLY A 351 6.83 -7.77 2.33
N PHE A 352 5.66 -7.36 1.84
CA PHE A 352 4.85 -6.34 2.50
C PHE A 352 4.17 -6.88 3.77
N ARG A 353 3.95 -6.03 4.76
CA ARG A 353 3.18 -6.34 5.97
C ARG A 353 1.73 -5.92 5.80
N GLY A 354 0.80 -6.85 6.01
CA GLY A 354 -0.64 -6.63 5.98
C GLY A 354 -1.36 -7.70 6.79
N ASP A 355 -2.69 -7.72 6.75
CA ASP A 355 -3.52 -8.73 7.44
C ASP A 355 -3.57 -10.07 6.66
N ALA A 356 -2.38 -10.57 6.31
CA ALA A 356 -2.16 -11.87 5.69
C ALA A 356 -0.79 -12.43 6.15
N PRO A 357 -0.56 -13.76 6.07
CA PRO A 357 0.69 -14.35 6.49
C PRO A 357 1.91 -13.78 5.75
N MET A 358 3.00 -13.55 6.49
CA MET A 358 4.31 -13.21 5.93
C MET A 358 4.95 -14.43 5.24
N PRO A 359 5.83 -14.22 4.25
CA PRO A 359 6.58 -15.30 3.63
C PRO A 359 7.61 -15.88 4.62
N ALA A 360 8.23 -17.00 4.24
CA ALA A 360 9.26 -17.61 5.05
C ALA A 360 10.45 -16.66 5.26
N ALA A 361 11.03 -16.71 6.45
CA ALA A 361 12.26 -15.99 6.75
C ALA A 361 13.40 -16.45 5.83
N THR A 362 14.26 -15.52 5.46
CA THR A 362 15.47 -15.74 4.68
C THR A 362 16.69 -15.59 5.59
N PRO A 363 17.91 -15.90 5.12
CA PRO A 363 19.12 -15.64 5.90
C PRO A 363 19.29 -14.16 6.30
N THR A 364 18.73 -13.22 5.53
CA THR A 364 18.87 -11.77 5.75
C THR A 364 17.65 -11.13 6.42
N VAL A 365 16.42 -11.52 6.04
CA VAL A 365 15.18 -10.89 6.55
C VAL A 365 14.32 -11.93 7.26
N THR A 366 13.98 -11.65 8.51
CA THR A 366 13.23 -12.59 9.37
C THR A 366 11.81 -12.15 9.69
N PHE A 367 11.41 -10.96 9.23
CA PHE A 367 10.12 -10.34 9.49
C PHE A 367 9.76 -10.26 10.99
N PRO A 368 10.65 -9.71 11.85
CA PRO A 368 10.36 -9.58 13.28
C PRO A 368 9.12 -8.70 13.49
N ARG A 369 8.47 -8.77 14.66
CA ARG A 369 7.47 -7.72 14.98
C ARG A 369 8.17 -6.37 14.99
N THR A 370 7.64 -5.40 14.25
CA THR A 370 8.25 -4.07 14.17
C THR A 370 8.37 -3.45 15.56
N PRO A 371 9.59 -3.20 16.06
CA PRO A 371 9.78 -2.60 17.37
C PRO A 371 9.42 -1.12 17.31
N ASN A 372 8.65 -0.64 18.30
CA ASN A 372 8.32 0.78 18.48
C ASN A 372 7.99 1.52 17.16
N PRO A 373 6.93 1.12 16.43
CA PRO A 373 6.56 1.76 15.17
C PRO A 373 6.36 3.26 15.38
N MET A 374 6.93 4.08 14.49
CA MET A 374 6.87 5.53 14.56
C MET A 374 5.42 6.01 14.39
N PRO A 375 4.90 6.88 15.27
CA PRO A 375 3.64 7.56 15.03
C PRO A 375 3.73 8.40 13.74
N THR A 376 2.67 8.39 12.93
CA THR A 376 2.60 9.21 11.71
C THR A 376 2.82 10.70 12.06
N PRO A 377 3.84 11.36 11.49
CA PRO A 377 4.05 12.80 11.69
C PRO A 377 2.91 13.65 11.14
N GLU A 378 2.84 14.91 11.55
CA GLU A 378 1.99 15.90 10.88
C GLU A 378 2.46 16.14 9.44
N ASP A 379 1.55 16.40 8.50
CA ASP A 379 1.89 16.67 7.10
C ASP A 379 2.93 17.80 6.97
N GLY A 380 2.78 18.88 7.74
CA GLY A 380 3.75 19.98 7.76
C GLY A 380 5.15 19.55 8.22
N ALA A 381 5.24 18.59 9.14
CA ALA A 381 6.53 18.01 9.57
C ALA A 381 7.17 17.16 8.47
N ILE A 382 6.36 16.37 7.76
CA ILE A 382 6.81 15.56 6.61
C ILE A 382 7.38 16.50 5.53
N VAL A 383 6.60 17.50 5.12
CA VAL A 383 6.99 18.51 4.12
C VAL A 383 8.29 19.23 4.52
N ALA A 384 8.41 19.65 5.79
CA ALA A 384 9.61 20.32 6.29
C ALA A 384 10.87 19.44 6.18
N ILE A 385 10.75 18.14 6.49
CA ILE A 385 11.87 17.19 6.38
C ILE A 385 12.17 16.85 4.93
N ASN A 386 11.16 16.69 4.08
CA ASN A 386 11.36 16.44 2.65
C ASN A 386 12.18 17.55 2.00
N ARG A 387 11.90 18.81 2.32
CA ARG A 387 12.68 19.96 1.84
C ARG A 387 14.15 19.91 2.26
N LEU A 388 14.44 19.35 3.44
CA LEU A 388 15.81 19.18 3.92
C LEU A 388 16.53 18.04 3.18
N VAL A 389 15.84 16.93 2.91
CA VAL A 389 16.42 15.72 2.32
C VAL A 389 16.55 15.82 0.80
N TYR A 390 15.48 16.23 0.11
CA TYR A 390 15.41 16.29 -1.35
C TYR A 390 15.68 17.68 -1.92
N GLY A 391 15.80 18.69 -1.05
CA GLY A 391 16.03 20.08 -1.42
C GLY A 391 14.76 20.86 -1.74
N PRO A 392 14.84 22.18 -1.94
CA PRO A 392 13.67 23.05 -2.09
C PRO A 392 12.86 22.83 -3.38
N ALA A 393 13.47 22.24 -4.41
CA ALA A 393 12.80 21.93 -5.68
C ALA A 393 11.95 20.65 -5.61
N SER A 394 11.98 19.92 -4.49
CA SER A 394 11.23 18.68 -4.32
C SER A 394 9.75 18.90 -3.98
N VAL A 395 9.37 20.10 -3.55
CA VAL A 395 7.99 20.45 -3.17
C VAL A 395 7.36 21.32 -4.27
N PRO A 396 6.14 21.02 -4.73
CA PRO A 396 5.43 21.86 -5.68
C PRO A 396 5.31 23.31 -5.17
N ALA A 397 5.45 24.30 -6.04
CA ALA A 397 5.24 25.69 -5.66
C ALA A 397 3.79 25.86 -5.19
N SER A 398 3.60 26.26 -3.93
CA SER A 398 2.26 26.55 -3.41
C SER A 398 1.60 27.60 -4.30
N SER A 399 0.41 27.31 -4.83
CA SER A 399 -0.40 28.31 -5.52
C SER A 399 -0.85 29.35 -4.50
N THR A 400 -0.08 30.43 -4.34
CA THR A 400 -0.56 31.62 -3.64
C THR A 400 -1.74 32.15 -4.42
N ALA A 401 -2.94 32.06 -3.83
CA ALA A 401 -4.13 32.69 -4.35
C ALA A 401 -3.80 34.17 -4.62
N ALA A 402 -3.94 34.60 -5.88
CA ALA A 402 -3.70 35.97 -6.28
C ALA A 402 -4.58 36.89 -5.41
N SER A 403 -3.95 37.72 -4.59
CA SER A 403 -4.66 38.76 -3.84
C SER A 403 -5.32 39.69 -4.84
N VAL A 404 -6.64 39.62 -4.94
CA VAL A 404 -7.45 40.55 -5.73
C VAL A 404 -7.22 41.96 -5.16
N PRO A 405 -6.79 42.94 -5.97
CA PRO A 405 -6.64 44.30 -5.48
C PRO A 405 -8.03 44.87 -5.20
N SER A 406 -8.29 45.15 -3.92
CA SER A 406 -9.47 45.89 -3.46
C SER A 406 -9.48 47.27 -4.12
N GLY A 407 -10.31 47.44 -5.15
CA GLY A 407 -10.59 48.73 -5.75
C GLY A 407 -11.26 49.64 -4.72
N THR A 408 -10.58 50.69 -4.31
CA THR A 408 -11.16 51.78 -3.54
C THR A 408 -12.07 52.61 -4.44
N ALA A 409 -13.37 52.56 -4.14
CA ALA A 409 -14.32 53.55 -4.59
C ALA A 409 -14.05 54.88 -3.87
N GLY A 410 -13.68 55.91 -4.62
CA GLY A 410 -13.70 57.30 -4.17
C GLY A 410 -14.88 58.01 -4.83
N GLY A 411 -15.89 58.33 -4.04
CA GLY A 411 -16.93 59.32 -4.31
C GLY A 411 -16.85 60.42 -3.28
#